data_AF-A0A078KX69-F1
#
_entry.id   AF-A0A078KX69-F1
#
_cell.length_a   1.000
_cell.length_b   1.000
_cell.length_c   1.000
_cell.angle_alpha   90.00
_cell.angle_beta   90.00
_cell.angle_gamma   90.00
#
_symmetry.space_group_name_H-M   'P 1'
#
loop_
_entity.id
_entity.type
_entity.pdbx_description
1 polymer ?
#
loop_
_entity_poly.entity_id
_entity_poly.type
_entity_poly.pdbx_seq_one_letter_code
_entity_poly.pdbx_strand_id
1 'polypeptide(L)'
;MPYIVNLSAIHTLHPISTNLDAFTEICNRYSTGCWSGCCPSFFQSWTNYGWVAYQYNMKYQELIEPYRLGQITTDQFLANLAAIFDFLEESDLDQEALTDDESWVYYSNNPVYRILERAWSAGIDLDDSSRYRLPHLTSLREPVFLVSNTNELDALRILALLKAQNPEIKFNKNIDLSIADDKNPIKIAPNIYLCLSYRFQYFKTTEQNESVTRPSTMSLLRYLVEFVLEAHESEIEVISQYEGDLREAEKIGIPKANLHSADDYFSDNLAPSEIIII
;
A
#
# COMPACT_ATOMS: atom_id res chain seq x y z
N MET A 1 17.41 13.03 -15.44
CA MET A 1 16.07 13.54 -15.13
C MET A 1 15.42 12.57 -14.16
N PRO A 2 15.25 12.89 -12.86
CA PRO A 2 14.59 11.99 -11.93
C PRO A 2 13.13 11.75 -12.31
N TYR A 3 12.66 10.53 -12.06
CA TYR A 3 11.26 10.14 -12.22
C TYR A 3 10.56 10.13 -10.85
N ILE A 4 9.40 10.74 -10.74
CA ILE A 4 8.47 10.56 -9.61
C ILE A 4 7.31 9.71 -10.11
N VAL A 5 7.16 8.52 -9.54
CA VAL A 5 6.14 7.57 -10.00
C VAL A 5 5.22 7.22 -8.84
N ASN A 6 3.91 7.35 -9.03
CA ASN A 6 2.97 6.87 -8.03
C ASN A 6 3.10 5.34 -7.92
N LEU A 7 3.27 4.79 -6.71
CA LEU A 7 3.51 3.36 -6.51
C LEU A 7 2.34 2.49 -7.03
N SER A 8 1.10 2.97 -6.97
CA SER A 8 -0.06 2.27 -7.54
C SER A 8 -0.13 2.32 -9.07
N ALA A 9 0.86 2.93 -9.73
CA ALA A 9 1.08 2.75 -11.16
C ALA A 9 1.73 1.38 -11.46
N ILE A 10 2.35 0.73 -10.47
CA ILE A 10 3.07 -0.54 -10.66
C ILE A 10 2.49 -1.72 -9.86
N HIS A 11 1.40 -1.50 -9.12
CA HIS A 11 0.65 -2.55 -8.44
C HIS A 11 -0.86 -2.28 -8.51
N THR A 12 -1.65 -3.31 -8.24
CA THR A 12 -3.11 -3.25 -8.30
C THR A 12 -3.67 -3.00 -6.91
N LEU A 13 -4.52 -1.99 -6.79
CA LEU A 13 -5.29 -1.72 -5.58
C LEU A 13 -6.75 -2.07 -5.84
N HIS A 14 -7.23 -3.12 -5.20
CA HIS A 14 -8.64 -3.49 -5.24
C HIS A 14 -9.49 -2.54 -4.38
N PRO A 15 -10.81 -2.48 -4.65
CA PRO A 15 -11.72 -1.68 -3.83
C PRO A 15 -11.68 -2.13 -2.36
N ILE A 16 -12.00 -1.20 -1.45
CA ILE A 16 -12.03 -1.48 0.00
C ILE A 16 -12.96 -2.65 0.37
N SER A 17 -13.96 -2.96 -0.46
CA SER A 17 -14.81 -4.13 -0.27
C SER A 17 -14.02 -5.44 -0.21
N THR A 18 -12.91 -5.55 -0.93
CA THR A 18 -12.04 -6.74 -0.88
C THR A 18 -11.45 -6.95 0.52
N ASN A 19 -11.02 -5.88 1.19
CA ASN A 19 -10.54 -5.95 2.57
C ASN A 19 -11.69 -6.29 3.52
N LEU A 20 -12.87 -5.66 3.34
CA LEU A 20 -14.05 -5.94 4.15
C LEU A 20 -14.51 -7.41 4.00
N ASP A 21 -14.47 -7.96 2.79
CA ASP A 21 -14.77 -9.36 2.52
C ASP A 21 -13.77 -10.29 3.21
N ALA A 22 -12.46 -9.96 3.16
CA ALA A 22 -11.44 -10.74 3.85
C ALA A 22 -11.62 -10.75 5.37
N PHE A 23 -11.96 -9.61 5.98
CA PHE A 23 -12.32 -9.55 7.40
C PHE A 23 -13.64 -10.26 7.72
N THR A 24 -14.60 -10.22 6.80
CA THR A 24 -15.87 -10.95 6.93
C THR A 24 -15.64 -12.46 6.94
N GLU A 25 -14.69 -12.95 6.14
CA GLU A 25 -14.34 -14.36 6.10
C GLU A 25 -13.73 -14.84 7.41
N ILE A 26 -12.95 -13.98 8.09
CA ILE A 26 -12.48 -14.24 9.46
C ILE A 26 -13.68 -14.46 10.39
N CYS A 27 -14.67 -13.55 10.37
CA CYS A 27 -15.88 -13.71 11.17
C CYS A 27 -16.65 -14.99 10.81
N ASN A 28 -16.79 -15.32 9.54
CA ASN A 28 -17.49 -16.53 9.10
C ASN A 28 -16.83 -17.81 9.60
N ARG A 29 -15.50 -17.83 9.61
CA ARG A 29 -14.71 -19.02 9.96
C ARG A 29 -14.54 -19.21 11.46
N TYR A 30 -14.32 -18.12 12.21
CA TYR A 30 -13.91 -18.20 13.61
C TYR A 30 -14.93 -17.61 14.60
N SER A 31 -15.88 -16.78 14.16
CA SER A 31 -16.92 -16.29 15.07
C SER A 31 -17.96 -17.40 15.30
N THR A 32 -17.73 -18.22 16.32
CA THR A 32 -18.77 -19.12 16.84
C THR A 32 -19.79 -18.28 17.59
N GLY A 33 -20.74 -17.68 16.89
CA GLY A 33 -21.89 -17.07 17.55
C GLY A 33 -22.63 -18.12 18.40
N CYS A 34 -23.15 -17.72 19.56
CA CYS A 34 -24.08 -18.49 20.42
C CYS A 34 -25.37 -18.95 19.70
N TRP A 35 -25.47 -18.72 18.39
CA TRP A 35 -26.61 -18.92 17.48
C TRP A 35 -26.28 -19.85 16.29
N SER A 36 -25.11 -20.51 16.30
CA SER A 36 -24.64 -21.43 15.24
C SER A 36 -25.57 -22.61 14.95
N GLY A 37 -26.61 -22.83 15.76
CA GLY A 37 -27.63 -23.87 15.54
C GLY A 37 -28.91 -23.43 14.81
N CYS A 38 -29.21 -22.13 14.63
CA CYS A 38 -30.57 -21.69 14.26
C CYS A 38 -30.71 -20.84 12.98
N CYS A 39 -29.63 -20.34 12.38
CA CYS A 39 -29.70 -19.48 11.19
C CYS A 39 -28.81 -20.04 10.05
N PRO A 40 -29.29 -20.13 8.80
CA PRO A 40 -28.47 -20.58 7.69
C PRO A 40 -27.30 -19.63 7.42
N SER A 41 -26.19 -20.19 6.93
CA SER A 41 -24.91 -19.52 6.64
C SER A 41 -25.02 -18.20 5.88
N PHE A 42 -26.02 -18.05 4.99
CA PHE A 42 -26.27 -16.82 4.24
C PHE A 42 -26.59 -15.61 5.13
N PHE A 43 -27.43 -15.78 6.16
CA PHE A 43 -27.77 -14.68 7.07
C PHE A 43 -26.58 -14.30 7.96
N GLN A 44 -25.79 -15.28 8.38
CA GLN A 44 -24.58 -15.07 9.17
C GLN A 44 -23.53 -14.26 8.38
N SER A 45 -23.30 -14.61 7.11
CA SER A 45 -22.35 -13.87 6.26
C SER A 45 -22.77 -12.42 6.02
N TRP A 46 -24.06 -12.15 5.81
CA TRP A 46 -24.53 -10.77 5.61
C TRP A 46 -24.46 -9.95 6.90
N THR A 47 -24.80 -10.54 8.04
CA THR A 47 -24.66 -9.87 9.34
C THR A 47 -23.20 -9.61 9.70
N ASN A 48 -22.29 -10.53 9.35
CA ASN A 48 -20.86 -10.38 9.57
C ASN A 48 -20.29 -9.25 8.70
N TYR A 49 -20.62 -9.19 7.41
CA TYR A 49 -20.20 -8.09 6.54
C TYR A 49 -20.71 -6.74 7.06
N GLY A 50 -21.98 -6.66 7.45
CA GLY A 50 -22.57 -5.46 8.04
C GLY A 50 -21.85 -5.02 9.32
N TRP A 51 -21.50 -5.96 10.18
CA TRP A 51 -20.73 -5.70 11.40
C TRP A 51 -19.31 -5.23 11.09
N VAL A 52 -18.58 -5.89 10.18
CA VAL A 52 -17.22 -5.48 9.76
C VAL A 52 -17.24 -4.08 9.16
N ALA A 53 -18.17 -3.80 8.25
CA ALA A 53 -18.34 -2.47 7.66
C ALA A 53 -18.67 -1.41 8.72
N TYR A 54 -19.48 -1.76 9.72
CA TYR A 54 -19.77 -0.88 10.85
C TYR A 54 -18.52 -0.60 11.71
N GLN A 55 -17.75 -1.64 12.07
CA GLN A 55 -16.50 -1.50 12.81
C GLN A 55 -15.48 -0.65 12.06
N TYR A 56 -15.32 -0.88 10.75
CA TYR A 56 -14.45 -0.09 9.89
C TYR A 56 -14.79 1.40 9.96
N ASN A 57 -16.08 1.75 9.85
CA ASN A 57 -16.52 3.14 9.92
C ASN A 57 -16.34 3.74 11.33
N MET A 58 -16.72 3.00 12.37
CA MET A 58 -16.58 3.45 13.77
C MET A 58 -15.12 3.66 14.17
N LYS A 59 -14.21 2.82 13.68
CA LYS A 59 -12.78 2.83 14.01
C LYS A 59 -11.92 3.61 13.01
N TYR A 60 -12.55 4.26 12.02
CA TYR A 60 -11.82 4.97 11.00
C TYR A 60 -10.90 6.06 11.59
N GLN A 61 -11.45 6.96 12.39
CA GLN A 61 -10.69 8.10 12.95
C GLN A 61 -9.81 7.72 14.15
N GLU A 62 -10.18 6.68 14.90
CA GLU A 62 -9.47 6.29 16.13
C GLU A 62 -8.31 5.31 15.88
N LEU A 63 -8.35 4.56 14.78
CA LEU A 63 -7.42 3.45 14.53
C LEU A 63 -6.87 3.44 13.11
N ILE A 64 -7.73 3.40 12.09
CA ILE A 64 -7.32 3.21 10.69
C ILE A 64 -6.58 4.43 10.15
N GLU A 65 -7.14 5.62 10.31
CA GLU A 65 -6.52 6.86 9.86
C GLU A 65 -5.20 7.11 10.61
N PRO A 66 -5.14 7.09 11.96
CA PRO A 66 -3.87 7.21 12.67
C PRO A 66 -2.80 6.22 12.20
N TYR A 67 -3.16 4.97 11.91
CA TYR A 67 -2.22 3.97 11.38
C TYR A 67 -1.71 4.33 9.99
N ARG A 68 -2.61 4.68 9.06
CA ARG A 68 -2.24 5.15 7.71
C ARG A 68 -1.37 6.40 7.75
N LEU A 69 -1.56 7.23 8.77
CA LEU A 69 -0.77 8.44 8.97
C LEU A 69 0.58 8.19 9.69
N GLY A 70 0.88 6.96 10.10
CA GLY A 70 2.08 6.62 10.86
C GLY A 70 2.09 7.16 12.30
N GLN A 71 0.92 7.52 12.85
CA GLN A 71 0.79 8.07 14.21
C GLN A 71 0.78 6.98 15.29
N ILE A 72 0.46 5.75 14.91
CA ILE A 72 0.54 4.56 15.77
C ILE A 72 1.38 3.48 15.07
N THR A 73 2.05 2.64 15.85
CA THR A 73 2.89 1.56 15.30
C THR A 73 2.05 0.41 14.77
N THR A 74 2.65 -0.44 13.93
CA THR A 74 1.99 -1.68 13.46
C THR A 74 1.63 -2.61 14.61
N ASP A 75 2.47 -2.75 15.64
CA ASP A 75 2.13 -3.51 16.86
C ASP A 75 0.88 -2.97 17.57
N GLN A 76 0.78 -1.64 17.74
CA GLN A 76 -0.38 -1.01 18.35
C GLN A 76 -1.63 -1.23 17.49
N PHE A 77 -1.51 -1.06 16.18
CA PHE A 77 -2.60 -1.26 15.24
C PHE A 77 -3.14 -2.69 15.30
N LEU A 78 -2.26 -3.69 15.22
CA LEU A 78 -2.62 -5.11 15.27
C LEU A 78 -3.23 -5.52 16.62
N ALA A 79 -2.69 -5.01 17.73
CA ALA A 79 -3.28 -5.26 19.04
C ALA A 79 -4.70 -4.69 19.17
N ASN A 80 -4.95 -3.48 18.65
CA ASN A 80 -6.28 -2.88 18.64
C ASN A 80 -7.24 -3.61 17.68
N LEU A 81 -6.76 -4.07 16.51
CA LEU A 81 -7.55 -4.92 15.62
C LEU A 81 -7.91 -6.24 16.31
N ALA A 82 -6.96 -6.91 16.97
CA ALA A 82 -7.23 -8.14 17.70
C ALA A 82 -8.25 -7.94 18.82
N ALA A 83 -8.27 -6.79 19.48
CA ALA A 83 -9.31 -6.46 20.47
C ALA A 83 -10.71 -6.28 19.85
N ILE A 84 -10.82 -5.94 18.57
CA ILE A 84 -12.10 -5.89 17.83
C ILE A 84 -12.54 -7.30 17.45
N PHE A 85 -11.58 -8.16 17.08
CA PHE A 85 -11.79 -9.57 16.73
C PHE A 85 -11.40 -10.48 17.92
N ASP A 86 -11.94 -10.18 19.10
CA ASP A 86 -11.57 -10.82 20.38
C ASP A 86 -11.88 -12.32 20.45
N PHE A 87 -12.69 -12.83 19.53
CA PHE A 87 -12.99 -14.25 19.33
C PHE A 87 -11.88 -15.02 18.61
N LEU A 88 -10.82 -14.36 18.13
CA LEU A 88 -9.67 -15.04 17.53
C LEU A 88 -8.72 -15.55 18.62
N GLU A 89 -8.88 -16.82 19.00
CA GLU A 89 -7.97 -17.52 19.91
C GLU A 89 -6.96 -18.37 19.12
N GLU A 90 -5.68 -18.36 19.53
CA GLU A 90 -4.61 -19.10 18.82
C GLU A 90 -4.89 -20.60 18.70
N SER A 91 -5.60 -21.20 19.66
CA SER A 91 -5.96 -22.62 19.66
C SER A 91 -6.93 -23.02 18.56
N ASP A 92 -7.69 -22.05 18.04
CA ASP A 92 -8.76 -22.29 17.06
C ASP A 92 -8.29 -22.02 15.62
N LEU A 93 -7.03 -21.60 15.47
CA LEU A 93 -6.46 -21.23 14.18
C LEU A 93 -5.90 -22.44 13.44
N ASP A 94 -6.37 -22.59 12.20
CA ASP A 94 -5.86 -23.56 11.24
C ASP A 94 -4.45 -23.13 10.78
N GLN A 95 -3.42 -23.70 11.40
CA GLN A 95 -2.03 -23.32 11.13
C GLN A 95 -1.58 -23.69 9.70
N GLU A 96 -2.16 -24.71 9.08
CA GLU A 96 -1.84 -25.10 7.70
C GLU A 96 -2.27 -23.99 6.72
N ALA A 97 -3.42 -23.34 6.96
CA ALA A 97 -3.90 -22.23 6.15
C ALA A 97 -3.03 -20.96 6.21
N LEU A 98 -2.11 -20.88 7.18
CA LEU A 98 -1.17 -19.76 7.37
C LEU A 98 0.24 -20.05 6.83
N THR A 99 0.52 -21.29 6.40
CA THR A 99 1.86 -21.70 5.93
C THR A 99 1.95 -21.94 4.42
N ASP A 100 0.83 -22.04 3.71
CA ASP A 100 0.79 -22.55 2.33
C ASP A 100 1.14 -21.54 1.23
N ASP A 101 1.23 -20.24 1.53
CA ASP A 101 1.47 -19.22 0.51
C ASP A 101 2.84 -18.55 0.71
N GLU A 102 3.86 -19.11 0.04
CA GLU A 102 5.24 -18.59 0.02
C GLU A 102 5.34 -17.13 -0.46
N SER A 103 4.28 -16.58 -1.06
CA SER A 103 4.24 -15.17 -1.49
C SER A 103 4.01 -14.18 -0.34
N TRP A 104 3.60 -14.65 0.85
CA TRP A 104 3.34 -13.78 1.99
C TRP A 104 4.58 -13.56 2.86
N VAL A 105 4.81 -12.29 3.18
CA VAL A 105 5.76 -11.87 4.20
C VAL A 105 4.96 -11.22 5.31
N TYR A 106 4.96 -11.86 6.48
CA TYR A 106 4.25 -11.37 7.65
C TYR A 106 5.15 -10.48 8.50
N TYR A 107 4.55 -9.43 9.05
CA TYR A 107 5.19 -8.60 10.06
C TYR A 107 5.32 -9.35 11.38
N SER A 108 4.23 -9.98 11.84
CA SER A 108 4.20 -10.70 13.10
C SER A 108 4.42 -12.22 12.96
N ASN A 109 4.95 -12.81 14.03
CA ASN A 109 4.94 -14.28 14.22
C ASN A 109 3.72 -14.77 14.98
N ASN A 110 2.87 -13.87 15.49
CA ASN A 110 1.64 -14.25 16.16
C ASN A 110 0.59 -14.70 15.11
N PRO A 111 0.03 -15.93 15.20
CA PRO A 111 -0.92 -16.44 14.22
C PRO A 111 -2.20 -15.60 14.06
N VAL A 112 -2.73 -15.02 15.15
CA VAL A 112 -3.89 -14.12 15.11
C VAL A 112 -3.54 -12.88 14.29
N TYR A 113 -2.38 -12.28 14.56
CA TYR A 113 -1.94 -11.09 13.83
C TYR A 113 -1.72 -11.39 12.35
N ARG A 114 -1.16 -12.54 11.98
CA ARG A 114 -0.99 -12.93 10.57
C ARG A 114 -2.31 -13.00 9.80
N ILE A 115 -3.38 -13.49 10.44
CA ILE A 115 -4.72 -13.52 9.84
C ILE A 115 -5.23 -12.09 9.61
N LEU A 116 -5.07 -11.22 10.62
CA LEU A 116 -5.48 -9.82 10.54
C LEU A 116 -4.66 -9.03 9.50
N GLU A 117 -3.35 -9.25 9.43
CA GLU A 117 -2.45 -8.69 8.42
C GLU A 117 -2.89 -9.10 7.01
N ARG A 118 -3.19 -10.39 6.81
CA ARG A 118 -3.67 -10.91 5.52
C ARG A 118 -4.97 -10.26 5.10
N ALA A 119 -5.94 -10.13 6.02
CA ALA A 119 -7.21 -9.46 5.72
C ALA A 119 -7.03 -7.97 5.48
N TRP A 120 -6.16 -7.32 6.23
CA TRP A 120 -5.83 -5.91 6.07
C TRP A 120 -5.24 -5.62 4.68
N SER A 121 -4.29 -6.43 4.23
CA SER A 121 -3.61 -6.22 2.94
C SER A 121 -4.22 -7.02 1.78
N ALA A 122 -5.43 -7.58 1.95
CA ALA A 122 -6.11 -8.36 0.92
C ALA A 122 -6.44 -7.55 -0.35
N GLY A 123 -6.56 -6.22 -0.21
CA GLY A 123 -6.78 -5.33 -1.34
C GLY A 123 -5.53 -5.06 -2.19
N ILE A 124 -4.35 -5.57 -1.81
CA ILE A 124 -3.09 -5.36 -2.51
C ILE A 124 -2.75 -6.58 -3.36
N ASP A 125 -2.62 -6.36 -4.67
CA ASP A 125 -2.22 -7.40 -5.62
C ASP A 125 -1.29 -6.87 -6.72
N LEU A 126 -0.73 -7.77 -7.52
CA LEU A 126 -0.04 -7.47 -8.77
C LEU A 126 -0.72 -8.21 -9.91
N ASP A 127 -1.56 -7.50 -10.67
CA ASP A 127 -2.09 -8.08 -11.90
C ASP A 127 -1.00 -8.26 -12.97
N ASP A 128 -1.24 -9.17 -13.91
CA ASP A 128 -0.31 -9.43 -15.02
C ASP A 128 -0.12 -8.22 -15.95
N SER A 129 -1.05 -7.25 -15.94
CA SER A 129 -0.94 -6.04 -16.78
C SER A 129 0.15 -5.08 -16.29
N SER A 130 0.50 -5.17 -15.01
CA SER A 130 1.53 -4.36 -14.36
C SER A 130 2.92 -5.02 -14.35
N ARG A 131 3.02 -6.31 -14.73
CA ARG A 131 4.24 -7.12 -14.61
C ARG A 131 5.50 -6.48 -15.21
N TYR A 132 5.37 -5.80 -16.35
CA TYR A 132 6.51 -5.21 -17.06
C TYR A 132 6.87 -3.79 -16.59
N ARG A 133 6.01 -3.16 -15.76
CA ARG A 133 6.17 -1.75 -15.38
C ARG A 133 7.39 -1.55 -14.48
N LEU A 134 7.58 -2.39 -13.45
CA LEU A 134 8.76 -2.28 -12.59
C LEU A 134 10.08 -2.60 -13.34
N PRO A 135 10.22 -3.71 -14.10
CA PRO A 135 11.41 -3.97 -14.90
C PRO A 135 11.79 -2.80 -15.80
N HIS A 136 10.81 -2.20 -16.49
CA HIS A 136 11.04 -1.01 -17.30
C HIS A 136 11.60 0.16 -16.49
N LEU A 137 11.00 0.50 -15.35
CA LEU A 137 11.52 1.55 -14.46
C LEU A 137 12.95 1.24 -13.98
N THR A 138 13.29 -0.02 -13.71
CA THR A 138 14.66 -0.40 -13.32
C THR A 138 15.69 -0.32 -14.44
N SER A 139 15.24 -0.33 -15.70
CA SER A 139 16.11 -0.18 -16.87
C SER A 139 16.52 1.27 -17.12
N LEU A 140 15.79 2.23 -16.53
CA LEU A 140 16.10 3.65 -16.59
C LEU A 140 17.43 3.92 -15.89
N ARG A 141 18.25 4.81 -16.50
CA ARG A 141 19.56 5.17 -15.94
C ARG A 141 19.42 6.16 -14.80
N GLU A 142 18.36 6.92 -14.83
CA GLU A 142 17.99 7.98 -13.91
C GLU A 142 17.33 7.41 -12.65
N PRO A 143 17.39 8.14 -11.52
CA PRO A 143 16.72 7.71 -10.30
C PRO A 143 15.19 7.78 -10.42
N VAL A 144 14.52 6.76 -9.91
CA VAL A 144 13.07 6.64 -9.86
C VAL A 144 12.62 6.65 -8.40
N PHE A 145 11.74 7.59 -8.05
CA PHE A 145 11.16 7.78 -6.73
C PHE A 145 9.71 7.31 -6.76
N LEU A 146 9.46 6.15 -6.17
CA LEU A 146 8.13 5.56 -6.00
C LEU A 146 7.44 6.22 -4.81
N VAL A 147 6.38 6.99 -5.07
CA VAL A 147 5.63 7.74 -4.06
C VAL A 147 4.35 6.99 -3.71
N SER A 148 4.10 6.78 -2.43
CA SER A 148 2.88 6.11 -1.99
C SER A 148 2.24 6.75 -0.77
N ASN A 149 0.90 6.83 -0.80
CA ASN A 149 0.10 7.03 0.39
C ASN A 149 -0.39 5.67 0.90
N THR A 150 0.37 5.06 1.80
CA THR A 150 0.15 3.69 2.27
C THR A 150 0.44 3.57 3.78
N ASN A 151 0.46 2.36 4.31
CA ASN A 151 0.90 2.00 5.65
C ASN A 151 1.99 0.92 5.59
N GLU A 152 2.57 0.58 6.74
CA GLU A 152 3.69 -0.38 6.81
C GLU A 152 3.29 -1.79 6.33
N LEU A 153 2.13 -2.31 6.72
CA LEU A 153 1.68 -3.64 6.29
C LEU A 153 1.46 -3.72 4.77
N ASP A 154 0.78 -2.72 4.20
CA ASP A 154 0.56 -2.68 2.75
C ASP A 154 1.88 -2.47 1.99
N ALA A 155 2.80 -1.65 2.50
CA ALA A 155 4.13 -1.47 1.91
C ALA A 155 4.95 -2.79 1.92
N LEU A 156 4.88 -3.55 3.01
CA LEU A 156 5.49 -4.87 3.11
C LEU A 156 4.90 -5.83 2.08
N ARG A 157 3.56 -5.87 1.93
CA ARG A 157 2.89 -6.73 0.95
C ARG A 157 3.25 -6.35 -0.49
N ILE A 158 3.21 -5.06 -0.83
CA ILE A 158 3.62 -4.59 -2.17
C ILE A 158 5.06 -5.01 -2.46
N LEU A 159 5.99 -4.80 -1.52
CA LEU A 159 7.39 -5.16 -1.74
C LEU A 159 7.59 -6.68 -1.90
N ALA A 160 6.87 -7.49 -1.12
CA ALA A 160 6.90 -8.95 -1.24
C ALA A 160 6.42 -9.40 -2.63
N LEU A 161 5.30 -8.86 -3.09
CA LEU A 161 4.74 -9.12 -4.41
C LEU A 161 5.71 -8.70 -5.53
N LEU A 162 6.30 -7.51 -5.45
CA LEU A 162 7.25 -7.02 -6.46
C LEU A 162 8.50 -7.90 -6.53
N LYS A 163 9.00 -8.40 -5.40
CA LYS A 163 10.13 -9.34 -5.33
C LYS A 163 9.79 -10.69 -5.95
N ALA A 164 8.60 -11.21 -5.64
CA ALA A 164 8.15 -12.51 -6.15
C ALA A 164 7.95 -12.48 -7.68
N GLN A 165 7.37 -11.40 -8.21
CA GLN A 165 7.10 -11.26 -9.63
C GLN A 165 8.35 -10.93 -10.47
N ASN A 166 9.37 -10.31 -9.88
CA ASN A 166 10.58 -9.83 -10.58
C ASN A 166 11.88 -10.37 -9.95
N PRO A 167 12.11 -11.70 -9.95
CA PRO A 167 13.26 -12.33 -9.30
C PRO A 167 14.62 -11.92 -9.89
N GLU A 168 14.64 -11.41 -11.12
CA GLU A 168 15.83 -10.88 -11.80
C GLU A 168 16.28 -9.50 -11.27
N ILE A 169 15.38 -8.74 -10.63
CA ILE A 169 15.71 -7.45 -10.04
C ILE A 169 16.47 -7.68 -8.74
N LYS A 170 17.64 -7.06 -8.63
CA LYS A 170 18.47 -7.14 -7.42
C LYS A 170 17.96 -6.21 -6.33
N PHE A 171 16.94 -6.65 -5.59
CA PHE A 171 16.46 -5.92 -4.41
C PHE A 171 17.50 -5.86 -3.29
N ASN A 172 17.50 -4.77 -2.53
CA ASN A 172 18.30 -4.65 -1.32
C ASN A 172 17.81 -5.63 -0.25
N LYS A 173 18.75 -6.23 0.50
CA LYS A 173 18.45 -7.25 1.51
C LYS A 173 17.79 -6.65 2.76
N ASN A 174 18.27 -5.50 3.20
CA ASN A 174 17.84 -4.85 4.44
C ASN A 174 17.04 -3.58 4.08
N ILE A 175 15.76 -3.76 3.79
CA ILE A 175 14.83 -2.66 3.51
C ILE A 175 14.04 -2.43 4.79
N ASP A 176 14.24 -1.28 5.41
CA ASP A 176 13.51 -0.87 6.62
C ASP A 176 12.29 -0.05 6.21
N LEU A 177 11.11 -0.62 6.41
CA LEU A 177 9.81 0.02 6.14
C LEU A 177 9.15 0.52 7.43
N SER A 178 9.83 0.45 8.57
CA SER A 178 9.24 0.77 9.87
C SER A 178 8.71 2.19 9.92
N ILE A 179 7.63 2.35 10.69
CA ILE A 179 7.07 3.66 11.02
C ILE A 179 8.08 4.42 11.86
N ALA A 180 8.74 5.39 11.22
CA ALA A 180 9.74 6.25 11.82
C ALA A 180 9.62 7.64 11.18
N ASP A 181 9.93 8.72 11.91
CA ASP A 181 10.08 10.06 11.34
C ASP A 181 11.41 10.14 10.57
N ASP A 182 11.40 9.56 9.38
CA ASP A 182 12.54 9.48 8.48
C ASP A 182 12.13 9.90 7.07
N LYS A 183 12.61 11.08 6.69
CA LYS A 183 12.33 11.73 5.40
C LYS A 183 13.31 11.33 4.30
N ASN A 184 14.13 10.31 4.53
CA ASN A 184 15.03 9.80 3.52
C ASN A 184 14.30 8.76 2.64
N PRO A 185 14.38 8.89 1.30
CA PRO A 185 13.91 7.85 0.39
C PRO A 185 14.64 6.52 0.63
N ILE A 186 13.90 5.42 0.69
CA ILE A 186 14.46 4.09 0.94
C ILE A 186 14.89 3.48 -0.39
N LYS A 187 16.18 3.26 -0.59
CA LYS A 187 16.65 2.54 -1.79
C LYS A 187 16.24 1.07 -1.70
N ILE A 188 15.38 0.61 -2.62
CA ILE A 188 14.91 -0.78 -2.63
C ILE A 188 15.57 -1.63 -3.72
N ALA A 189 16.06 -1.01 -4.79
CA ALA A 189 16.79 -1.65 -5.90
C ALA A 189 17.76 -0.63 -6.55
N PRO A 190 18.60 -1.00 -7.54
CA PRO A 190 19.38 -0.03 -8.31
C PRO A 190 18.47 1.06 -8.88
N ASN A 191 18.81 2.32 -8.65
CA ASN A 191 18.05 3.51 -9.06
C ASN A 191 16.59 3.62 -8.59
N ILE A 192 16.04 2.65 -7.84
CA ILE A 192 14.67 2.72 -7.32
C ILE A 192 14.66 3.07 -5.83
N TYR A 193 13.93 4.13 -5.50
CA TYR A 193 13.78 4.69 -4.17
C TYR A 193 12.30 4.73 -3.80
N LEU A 194 11.97 4.34 -2.58
CA LEU A 194 10.60 4.30 -2.06
C LEU A 194 10.40 5.48 -1.09
N CYS A 195 9.35 6.26 -1.35
CA CYS A 195 8.95 7.43 -0.58
C CYS A 195 7.56 7.17 0.00
N LEU A 196 7.51 6.89 1.31
CA LEU A 196 6.29 6.46 2.01
C LEU A 196 5.76 7.59 2.87
N SER A 197 4.50 8.00 2.63
CA SER A 197 3.87 9.11 3.32
C SER A 197 3.94 9.04 4.85
N TYR A 198 3.76 7.85 5.42
CA TYR A 198 3.76 7.61 6.87
C TYR A 198 5.15 7.77 7.51
N ARG A 199 6.25 7.50 6.79
CA ARG A 199 7.61 7.75 7.31
C ARG A 199 7.99 9.22 7.21
N PHE A 200 7.51 9.85 6.16
CA PHE A 200 7.78 11.24 5.84
C PHE A 200 7.00 12.21 6.75
N GLN A 201 5.96 11.73 7.45
CA GLN A 201 5.03 12.55 8.24
C GLN A 201 4.50 13.77 7.49
N TYR A 202 4.43 13.71 6.15
CA TYR A 202 3.82 14.77 5.32
C TYR A 202 2.29 14.78 5.39
N PHE A 203 1.79 14.21 6.47
CA PHE A 203 0.51 14.39 7.11
C PHE A 203 0.67 15.44 8.23
N LYS A 204 0.82 16.70 7.86
CA LYS A 204 1.35 17.73 8.77
C LYS A 204 0.57 17.85 10.09
N THR A 205 1.35 18.11 11.13
CA THR A 205 0.96 18.40 12.51
C THR A 205 -0.17 19.43 12.62
N THR A 206 -0.91 19.34 13.72
CA THR A 206 -2.12 20.10 14.07
C THR A 206 -2.05 21.61 13.79
N GLU A 207 -0.88 22.24 13.87
CA GLU A 207 -0.70 23.68 13.67
C GLU A 207 -0.69 24.13 12.20
N GLN A 208 -0.52 23.22 11.23
CA GLN A 208 -0.55 23.56 9.79
C GLN A 208 -1.89 23.19 9.11
N ASN A 209 -2.82 22.59 9.86
CA ASN A 209 -4.12 22.09 9.35
C ASN A 209 -5.24 23.14 9.30
N GLU A 210 -5.02 24.38 9.75
CA GLU A 210 -6.07 25.41 9.69
C GLU A 210 -6.33 25.94 8.26
N SER A 211 -5.49 25.63 7.28
CA SER A 211 -5.64 26.18 5.92
C SER A 211 -5.52 25.21 4.74
N VAL A 212 -5.14 23.93 4.95
CA VAL A 212 -4.97 23.00 3.84
C VAL A 212 -5.84 21.75 4.00
N THR A 213 -6.60 21.50 2.94
CA THR A 213 -7.50 20.36 2.75
C THR A 213 -6.70 19.05 2.79
N ARG A 214 -7.02 18.20 3.77
CA ARG A 214 -6.73 16.76 3.94
C ARG A 214 -5.39 16.16 3.42
N PRO A 215 -4.75 15.29 4.21
CA PRO A 215 -3.50 14.60 3.85
C PRO A 215 -3.58 13.85 2.50
N SER A 216 -2.58 14.02 1.62
CA SER A 216 -2.52 13.35 0.31
C SER A 216 -1.09 13.23 -0.24
N THR A 217 -0.89 12.34 -1.22
CA THR A 217 0.34 12.19 -2.03
C THR A 217 0.89 13.51 -2.58
N MET A 218 0.02 14.49 -2.81
CA MET A 218 0.35 15.85 -3.24
C MET A 218 1.38 16.53 -2.32
N SER A 219 1.25 16.38 -1.00
CA SER A 219 2.16 17.00 -0.03
C SER A 219 3.55 16.35 -0.04
N LEU A 220 3.61 15.04 -0.29
CA LEU A 220 4.85 14.31 -0.42
C LEU A 220 5.55 14.64 -1.76
N LEU A 221 4.79 14.74 -2.85
CA LEU A 221 5.33 15.16 -4.15
C LEU A 221 6.01 16.53 -4.06
N ARG A 222 5.34 17.51 -3.46
CA ARG A 222 5.91 18.83 -3.20
C ARG A 222 7.22 18.76 -2.42
N TYR A 223 7.23 17.99 -1.32
CA TYR A 223 8.42 17.86 -0.51
C TYR A 223 9.61 17.27 -1.28
N LEU A 224 9.35 16.25 -2.11
CA LEU A 224 10.40 15.64 -2.92
C LEU A 224 11.02 16.66 -3.88
N VAL A 225 10.20 17.42 -4.60
CA VAL A 225 10.68 18.44 -5.54
C VAL A 225 11.45 19.56 -4.83
N GLU A 226 10.94 20.06 -3.71
CA GLU A 226 11.52 21.23 -3.03
C GLU A 226 12.77 20.90 -2.20
N PHE A 227 12.90 19.68 -1.66
CA PHE A 227 13.91 19.38 -0.63
C PHE A 227 14.72 18.10 -0.83
N VAL A 228 14.30 17.20 -1.71
CA VAL A 228 14.97 15.89 -1.89
C VAL A 228 15.63 15.79 -3.26
N LEU A 229 14.97 16.27 -4.30
CA LEU A 229 15.48 16.22 -5.66
C LEU A 229 16.44 17.39 -5.90
N GLU A 230 17.70 17.08 -6.19
CA GLU A 230 18.68 18.04 -6.67
C GLU A 230 18.52 18.28 -8.18
N ALA A 231 17.30 18.61 -8.62
CA ALA A 231 16.96 18.80 -10.04
C ALA A 231 16.00 19.98 -10.21
N HIS A 232 16.09 20.69 -11.33
CA HIS A 232 15.13 21.75 -11.67
C HIS A 232 13.79 21.13 -12.08
N GLU A 233 12.66 21.81 -11.86
CA GLU A 233 11.31 21.27 -12.13
C GLU A 233 11.12 20.84 -13.60
N SER A 234 11.82 21.51 -14.52
CA SER A 234 11.82 21.15 -15.95
C SER A 234 12.55 19.84 -16.29
N GLU A 235 13.30 19.29 -15.34
CA GLU A 235 14.10 18.06 -15.47
C GLU A 235 13.47 16.88 -14.73
N ILE A 236 12.27 17.06 -14.16
CA ILE A 236 11.55 16.03 -13.41
C ILE A 236 10.41 15.51 -14.28
N GLU A 237 10.25 14.18 -14.33
CA GLU A 237 9.09 13.51 -14.93
C GLU A 237 8.18 12.95 -13.84
N VAL A 238 6.86 13.11 -14.01
CA VAL A 238 5.85 12.62 -13.08
C VAL A 238 4.91 11.66 -13.78
N ILE A 239 4.79 10.45 -13.24
CA ILE A 239 3.93 9.38 -13.75
C ILE A 239 2.93 9.01 -12.67
N SER A 240 1.64 9.21 -12.91
CA SER A 240 0.59 8.84 -11.95
C SER A 240 -0.71 8.47 -12.65
N GLN A 241 -1.43 7.51 -12.08
CA GLN A 241 -2.81 7.16 -12.43
C GLN A 241 -3.84 8.06 -11.72
N TYR A 242 -3.40 8.96 -10.84
CA TYR A 242 -4.27 9.90 -10.15
C TYR A 242 -4.08 11.33 -10.68
N GLU A 243 -5.13 11.87 -11.31
CA GLU A 243 -5.23 13.26 -11.76
C GLU A 243 -4.97 14.31 -10.67
N GLY A 244 -5.13 13.92 -9.40
CA GLY A 244 -4.76 14.77 -8.27
C GLY A 244 -3.25 15.05 -8.22
N ASP A 245 -2.43 14.01 -8.38
CA ASP A 245 -0.97 14.12 -8.33
C ASP A 245 -0.45 14.94 -9.50
N LEU A 246 -0.97 14.69 -10.71
CA LEU A 246 -0.57 15.41 -11.93
C LEU A 246 -0.90 16.91 -11.85
N ARG A 247 -2.10 17.25 -11.35
CA ARG A 247 -2.47 18.66 -11.13
C ARG A 247 -1.62 19.34 -10.06
N GLU A 248 -1.19 18.63 -9.03
CA GLU A 248 -0.29 19.22 -8.04
C GLU A 248 1.12 19.42 -8.62
N ALA A 249 1.63 18.47 -9.39
CA ALA A 249 2.90 18.60 -10.10
C ALA A 249 2.91 19.82 -11.04
N GLU A 250 1.82 20.04 -11.79
CA GLU A 250 1.65 21.24 -12.63
C GLU A 250 1.73 22.53 -11.78
N LYS A 251 1.06 22.58 -10.62
CA LYS A 251 1.11 23.76 -9.73
C LYS A 251 2.49 24.02 -9.14
N ILE A 252 3.29 22.99 -8.95
CA ILE A 252 4.67 23.11 -8.44
C ILE A 252 5.61 23.61 -9.54
N GLY A 253 5.18 23.61 -10.80
CA GLY A 253 5.94 24.18 -11.92
C GLY A 253 6.54 23.12 -12.85
N ILE A 254 6.22 21.84 -12.67
CA ILE A 254 6.65 20.79 -13.59
C ILE A 254 5.92 20.98 -14.93
N PRO A 255 6.65 21.08 -16.06
CA PRO A 255 6.04 21.32 -17.36
C PRO A 255 5.07 20.20 -17.77
N LYS A 256 3.96 20.55 -18.43
CA LYS A 256 2.97 19.57 -18.93
C LYS A 256 3.56 18.45 -19.79
N ALA A 257 4.64 18.73 -20.52
CA ALA A 257 5.31 17.74 -21.35
C ALA A 257 5.97 16.60 -20.54
N ASN A 258 6.18 16.81 -19.24
CA ASN A 258 6.78 15.85 -18.31
C ASN A 258 5.74 15.23 -17.36
N LEU A 259 4.44 15.47 -17.59
CA LEU A 259 3.35 14.93 -16.78
C LEU A 259 2.65 13.83 -17.58
N HIS A 260 2.65 12.62 -17.06
CA HIS A 260 2.14 11.45 -17.76
C HIS A 260 1.11 10.70 -16.91
N SER A 261 -0.03 10.39 -17.53
CA SER A 261 -0.89 9.32 -17.04
C SER A 261 -0.10 8.01 -17.04
N ALA A 262 -0.24 7.21 -15.99
CA ALA A 262 0.46 5.92 -15.90
C ALA A 262 0.13 5.01 -17.09
N ASP A 263 -1.14 4.92 -17.47
CA ASP A 263 -1.54 4.02 -18.55
C ASP A 263 -1.00 4.47 -19.90
N ASP A 264 -0.99 5.77 -20.19
CA ASP A 264 -0.41 6.32 -21.42
C ASP A 264 1.10 6.10 -21.45
N TYR A 265 1.79 6.45 -20.35
CA TYR A 265 3.24 6.30 -20.24
C TYR A 265 3.68 4.85 -20.50
N PHE A 266 3.06 3.90 -19.80
CA PHE A 266 3.45 2.49 -19.93
C PHE A 266 2.96 1.88 -21.25
N SER A 267 1.83 2.32 -21.82
CA SER A 267 1.39 1.83 -23.13
C SER A 267 2.33 2.27 -24.26
N ASP A 268 2.81 3.51 -24.22
CA ASP A 268 3.69 4.07 -25.25
C ASP A 268 5.13 3.53 -25.14
N ASN A 269 5.59 3.23 -23.93
CA ASN A 269 6.97 2.80 -23.66
C ASN A 269 7.15 1.27 -23.53
N LEU A 270 6.07 0.49 -23.43
CA LEU A 270 6.10 -0.99 -23.33
C LEU A 270 5.56 -1.70 -24.58
N ALA A 271 5.74 -1.12 -25.79
CA ALA A 271 5.19 -1.66 -27.03
C ALA A 271 5.37 -3.21 -27.18
N PRO A 272 4.38 -3.92 -27.77
CA PRO A 272 4.19 -5.38 -27.66
C PRO A 272 5.27 -6.28 -28.27
N SER A 273 6.40 -5.74 -28.73
CA SER A 273 7.51 -6.49 -29.33
C SER A 273 8.44 -7.18 -28.31
N GLU A 274 8.27 -6.96 -27.00
CA GLU A 274 9.05 -7.63 -25.95
C GLU A 274 8.27 -8.70 -25.17
N ILE A 275 7.02 -9.02 -25.56
CA ILE A 275 6.34 -10.23 -25.05
C ILE A 275 6.88 -11.43 -25.84
N ILE A 276 8.11 -11.83 -25.54
CA ILE A 276 8.58 -13.18 -25.89
C ILE A 276 7.86 -14.12 -24.92
N ILE A 277 6.77 -14.72 -25.39
CA ILE A 277 6.22 -15.93 -24.77
C ILE A 277 7.33 -16.98 -24.89
N ILE A 278 8.03 -17.25 -23.78
CA ILE A 278 8.88 -18.43 -23.61
C ILE A 278 8.01 -19.55 -23.05
#